data_AF-A0A932MJL7-F1
#
_entry.id   AF-A0A932MJL7-F1
#
_cell.length_a   1.000
_cell.length_b   1.000
_cell.length_c   1.000
_cell.angle_alpha   90.00
_cell.angle_beta   90.00
_cell.angle_gamma   90.00
#
_symmetry.space_group_name_H-M   'P 1'
#
loop_
_entity.id
_entity.type
_entity.pdbx_description
1 polymer ?
#
loop_
_entity_poly.entity_id
_entity_poly.type
_entity_poly.pdbx_seq_one_letter_code
_entity_poly.pdbx_strand_id
1 'polypeptide(L)'
;MKLSVYSLKNILFEGDATSVNCTTEGGEVTILDRHEPLIATLKPGTLTIKDAGGKDHFIPTGKGFLEVTAENTARILADEPRE
;
A
#
# COMPACT_ATOMS: atom_id res chain seq x y z
N MET A 1 6.26 8.15 6.24
CA MET A 1 5.05 8.38 5.41
C MET A 1 3.87 7.82 6.16
N LYS A 2 2.75 8.55 6.24
CA LYS A 2 1.53 7.95 6.81
C LYS A 2 0.94 6.99 5.80
N LEU A 3 0.82 5.72 6.18
CA LEU A 3 0.28 4.67 5.33
C LEU A 3 -1.01 4.13 5.92
N SER A 4 -2.04 4.11 5.09
CA SER A 4 -3.32 3.52 5.42
C SER A 4 -3.72 2.51 4.35
N VAL A 5 -3.97 1.27 4.77
CA VAL A 5 -4.42 0.17 3.92
C VAL A 5 -5.81 -0.26 4.36
N TYR A 6 -6.78 -0.05 3.49
CA TYR A 6 -8.18 -0.31 3.72
C TYR A 6 -8.71 -1.38 2.77
N SER A 7 -9.60 -2.21 3.30
CA SER A 7 -10.52 -3.03 2.53
C SER A 7 -11.94 -2.49 2.66
N LEU A 8 -12.87 -2.97 1.83
CA LEU A 8 -14.29 -2.62 1.91
C LEU A 8 -14.92 -3.00 3.26
N LYS A 9 -14.32 -3.95 3.99
CA LYS A 9 -14.87 -4.46 5.26
C LYS A 9 -14.04 -4.09 6.49
N ASN A 10 -12.72 -3.91 6.35
CA ASN A 10 -11.80 -3.81 7.48
C ASN A 10 -10.62 -2.89 7.19
N ILE A 11 -10.01 -2.35 8.25
CA ILE A 11 -8.70 -1.68 8.19
C ILE A 11 -7.63 -2.76 8.30
N LEU A 12 -6.77 -2.88 7.29
CA LEU A 12 -5.71 -3.89 7.23
C LEU A 12 -4.42 -3.39 7.87
N PHE A 13 -4.11 -2.11 7.68
CA PHE A 13 -2.95 -1.45 8.28
C PHE A 13 -3.20 0.05 8.39
N GLU A 14 -2.78 0.66 9.49
CA GLU A 14 -2.77 2.11 9.65
C GLU A 14 -1.60 2.50 10.56
N GLY A 15 -0.73 3.38 10.08
CA GLY A 15 0.42 3.83 10.85
C GLY A 15 1.49 4.50 9.99
N ASP A 16 2.65 4.76 10.60
CA ASP A 16 3.81 5.28 9.91
C ASP A 16 4.61 4.15 9.25
N ALA A 17 4.83 4.27 7.95
CA ALA A 17 5.65 3.37 7.16
C ALA A 17 6.84 4.09 6.52
N THR A 18 7.95 3.36 6.38
CA THR A 18 9.16 3.80 5.66
C THR A 18 9.12 3.41 4.19
N SER A 19 8.48 2.28 3.88
CA SER A 19 8.28 1.82 2.51
C SER A 19 7.06 0.92 2.37
N VAL A 20 6.41 0.96 1.21
CA VAL A 20 5.41 -0.04 0.79
C VAL A 20 5.73 -0.54 -0.61
N ASN A 21 5.88 -1.85 -0.76
CA ASN A 21 6.01 -2.51 -2.06
C ASN A 21 4.65 -3.09 -2.47
N CYS A 22 4.30 -2.90 -3.73
CA CYS A 22 3.04 -3.37 -4.30
C CYS A 22 3.16 -3.64 -5.80
N THR A 23 2.32 -4.54 -6.31
CA THR A 23 2.23 -4.84 -7.74
C THR A 23 1.16 -3.95 -8.38
N THR A 24 1.58 -3.05 -9.28
CA THR A 24 0.68 -2.22 -10.09
C THR A 24 0.44 -2.83 -11.46
N GLU A 25 -0.51 -2.27 -12.22
CA GLU A 25 -0.70 -2.67 -13.62
C GLU A 25 0.57 -2.52 -14.47
N GLY A 26 1.38 -1.49 -14.20
CA GLY A 26 2.64 -1.21 -14.90
C GLY A 26 3.86 -1.99 -14.42
N GLY A 27 3.73 -2.83 -13.39
CA GLY A 27 4.82 -3.61 -12.80
C GLY A 27 4.89 -3.47 -11.28
N GLU A 28 5.95 -4.00 -10.68
CA GLU A 28 6.19 -3.89 -9.24
C GLU A 28 6.78 -2.52 -8.91
N VAL A 29 6.22 -1.84 -7.92
CA VAL A 29 6.68 -0.53 -7.47
C VAL A 29 6.88 -0.53 -5.96
N THR A 30 7.90 0.21 -5.53
CA THR A 30 8.16 0.46 -4.11
C THR A 30 8.03 1.95 -3.84
N ILE A 31 7.05 2.31 -3.01
CA ILE A 31 6.82 3.68 -2.57
C ILE A 31 7.62 3.90 -1.30
N LEU A 32 8.56 4.84 -1.34
CA LEU A 32 9.38 5.24 -0.21
C LEU A 32 8.80 6.48 0.47
N ASP A 33 9.35 6.84 1.63
CA ASP A 33 9.04 8.11 2.27
C ASP A 33 9.28 9.30 1.32
N ARG A 34 8.34 10.24 1.28
CA ARG A 34 8.34 11.44 0.42
C ARG A 34 8.36 11.16 -1.09
N HIS A 35 7.73 10.07 -1.51
CA HIS A 35 7.51 9.80 -2.93
C HIS A 35 6.65 10.89 -3.60
N GLU A 36 6.88 11.13 -4.90
CA GLU A 36 6.04 12.02 -5.71
C GLU A 36 4.57 11.56 -5.71
N PRO A 37 3.59 12.48 -5.75
CA PRO A 37 2.18 12.10 -5.86
C PRO A 37 1.94 11.14 -7.02
N LEU A 38 1.27 10.02 -6.73
CA LEU A 38 1.06 8.94 -7.67
C LEU A 38 -0.31 8.32 -7.44
N ILE A 39 -1.06 8.10 -8.52
CA ILE A 39 -2.27 7.29 -8.51
C ILE A 39 -2.04 6.10 -9.43
N ALA A 40 -2.19 4.89 -8.89
CA ALA A 40 -1.99 3.67 -9.65
C ALA A 40 -3.03 2.61 -9.27
N THR A 41 -3.37 1.77 -10.24
CA THR A 41 -4.17 0.56 -10.01
C THR A 41 -3.26 -0.58 -9.53
N LEU A 42 -3.76 -1.34 -8.57
CA LEU A 42 -3.07 -2.50 -7.99
C LEU A 42 -3.60 -3.80 -8.58
N LYS A 43 -2.67 -4.69 -8.90
CA LYS A 43 -2.92 -6.09 -9.23
C LYS A 43 -3.05 -6.93 -7.96
N PRO A 44 -3.76 -8.07 -8.01
CA PRO A 44 -3.77 -9.04 -6.91
C PRO A 44 -2.35 -9.49 -6.60
N GLY A 45 -1.99 -9.45 -5.32
CA GLY A 45 -0.63 -9.72 -4.87
C GLY A 45 -0.45 -9.44 -3.38
N THR A 46 0.80 -9.50 -2.92
CA THR A 46 1.14 -9.25 -1.51
C THR A 46 1.74 -7.87 -1.36
N LEU A 47 1.11 -7.04 -0.52
CA LEU A 47 1.71 -5.78 -0.07
C LEU A 47 2.76 -6.08 0.98
N THR A 48 3.96 -5.55 0.78
CA THR A 48 5.04 -5.62 1.78
C THR A 48 5.27 -4.23 2.34
N ILE A 49 4.98 -4.05 3.63
CA ILE A 49 5.07 -2.76 4.31
C ILE A 49 6.19 -2.86 5.34
N LYS A 50 7.10 -1.87 5.34
CA LYS A 50 8.07 -1.71 6.41
C LYS A 50 7.63 -0.55 7.29
N ASP A 51 7.24 -0.83 8.53
CA ASP A 51 6.81 0.21 9.47
C ASP A 51 8.01 1.04 9.97
N ALA A 52 7.74 2.13 10.68
CA ALA A 52 8.77 2.99 11.26
C ALA A 52 9.67 2.28 12.30
N GLY A 53 9.17 1.22 12.94
CA GLY A 53 9.93 0.36 13.86
C GLY A 53 10.80 -0.70 13.17
N GLY A 54 10.76 -0.80 11.84
CA GLY A 54 11.57 -1.72 11.04
C GLY A 54 11.03 -3.16 10.96
N LYS A 55 9.78 -3.38 11.37
CA LYS A 55 9.04 -4.63 11.20
C LYS A 55 8.41 -4.67 9.81
N ASP A 56 8.55 -5.83 9.16
CA ASP A 56 7.91 -6.10 7.89
C ASP A 56 6.51 -6.69 8.11
N HIS A 57 5.52 -6.15 7.41
CA HIS A 57 4.14 -6.61 7.36
C HIS A 57 3.82 -7.10 5.95
N PHE A 58 3.26 -8.30 5.86
CA PHE A 58 2.86 -8.92 4.60
C PHE A 58 1.34 -9.04 4.57
N ILE A 59 0.71 -8.35 3.63
CA ILE A 59 -0.75 -8.30 3.51
C ILE A 59 -1.14 -8.79 2.12
N PRO A 60 -1.70 -10.00 1.99
CA PRO A 60 -2.25 -10.47 0.73
C PRO A 60 -3.50 -9.65 0.39
N THR A 61 -3.55 -9.14 -0.84
CA THR A 61 -4.61 -8.26 -1.32
C THR A 61 -5.06 -8.64 -2.72
N GLY A 62 -6.34 -8.39 -3.01
CA GLY A 62 -6.90 -8.51 -4.35
C GLY A 62 -6.58 -7.29 -5.22
N LYS A 63 -7.47 -6.98 -6.17
CA LYS A 63 -7.36 -5.76 -6.96
C LYS A 63 -7.63 -4.53 -6.09
N GLY A 64 -7.01 -3.42 -6.44
CA GLY A 64 -7.15 -2.20 -5.65
C GLY A 64 -6.63 -0.95 -6.35
N PHE A 65 -6.48 0.10 -5.56
CA PHE A 65 -5.92 1.38 -5.96
C PHE A 65 -4.94 1.87 -4.90
N LEU A 66 -3.86 2.49 -5.36
CA LEU A 66 -2.87 3.20 -4.58
C LEU A 66 -2.99 4.70 -4.89
N GLU A 67 -3.06 5.51 -3.85
CA GLU A 67 -3.00 6.96 -3.89
C GLU A 67 -1.85 7.43 -3.01
N VAL A 68 -0.92 8.21 -3.57
CA VAL A 68 0.14 8.91 -2.85
C VAL A 68 -0.09 10.41 -3.06
N THR A 69 -0.10 11.15 -1.95
CA THR A 69 -0.38 12.59 -1.94
C THR A 69 0.88 13.40 -1.68
N ALA A 70 0.85 14.70 -2.01
CA ALA A 70 1.98 15.61 -1.77
C ALA A 70 2.28 15.82 -0.28
N GLU A 71 1.33 15.49 0.59
CA GLU A 71 1.45 15.57 2.05
C GLU A 71 2.14 14.35 2.68
N ASN A 72 2.90 13.57 1.89
CA ASN A 72 3.60 12.36 2.33
C ASN A 72 2.66 11.34 3.00
N THR A 73 1.48 11.18 2.42
CA THR A 73 0.46 10.21 2.83
C THR A 73 0.17 9.27 1.67
N ALA A 74 0.24 7.97 1.93
CA ALA A 74 -0.14 6.91 1.00
C ALA A 74 -1.39 6.17 1.51
N ARG A 75 -2.35 5.97 0.61
CA ARG A 75 -3.58 5.23 0.86
C ARG A 75 -3.69 4.09 -0.14
N ILE A 76 -3.96 2.91 0.36
CA ILE A 76 -4.22 1.73 -0.45
C ILE A 76 -5.63 1.26 -0.15
N LEU A 77 -6.43 1.10 -1.18
CA LEU A 77 -7.75 0.52 -1.08
C LEU A 77 -7.77 -0.76 -1.91
N ALA A 78 -7.86 -1.91 -1.24
CA ALA A 78 -7.76 -3.20 -1.91
C ALA A 78 -8.86 -4.17 -1.47
N ASP A 79 -9.34 -4.97 -2.42
CA ASP A 79 -10.30 -6.02 -2.14
C ASP A 79 -9.65 -7.18 -1.38
N GLU A 80 -10.47 -8.02 -0.76
CA GLU A 80 -9.98 -9.24 -0.13
C GLU A 80 -9.45 -10.21 -1.21
N PRO A 81 -8.38 -10.97 -0.92
CA PRO A 81 -7.93 -12.02 -1.81
C PRO A 81 -9.08 -13.03 -1.98
N ARG A 82 -9.55 -13.23 -3.21
CA ARG A 82 -10.47 -14.34 -3.53
C ARG A 82 -9.69 -15.65 -3.51
N GLU A 83 -10.22 -16.66 -2.81
CA GLU A 83 -9.76 -18.06 -2.84
C GLU A 83 -9.81 -18.67 -4.26
#